data_AF-A0A0B1SGQ3-F1
#
_entry.id   AF-A0A0B1SGQ3-F1
#
_cell.length_a   1.000
_cell.length_b   1.000
_cell.length_c   1.000
_cell.angle_alpha   90.00
_cell.angle_beta   90.00
_cell.angle_gamma   90.00
#
_symmetry.space_group_name_H-M   'P 1'
#
loop_
_entity.id
_entity.type
_entity.pdbx_description
1 polymer ?
#
loop_
_entity_poly.entity_id
_entity_poly.type
_entity_poly.pdbx_seq_one_letter_code
_entity_poly.pdbx_strand_id
1 'polypeptide(L)'
;MAVARIVLSVVALLSVAAYTGAATSCENSTLEESEVEAALSVINEARSKVYHGEQLNGESGEKLPAAAKVTTVEWDCSLEEVALQDMKDRCNKKKPNVQANLTYVRRR
;
A
#
# COMPACT_ATOMS: atom_id res chain seq x y z
N MET A 1 4.31 -27.48 37.38
CA MET A 1 5.16 -26.46 36.72
C MET A 1 5.41 -26.70 35.23
N ALA A 2 5.30 -27.93 34.70
CA ALA A 2 5.49 -28.21 33.26
C ALA A 2 4.31 -27.75 32.38
N VAL A 3 3.07 -27.88 32.88
CA VAL A 3 1.86 -27.53 32.12
C VAL A 3 1.78 -26.03 31.81
N ALA A 4 2.15 -25.17 32.75
CA ALA A 4 2.19 -23.72 32.54
C ALA A 4 3.20 -23.30 31.46
N ARG A 5 4.33 -24.01 31.34
CA ARG A 5 5.35 -23.75 30.30
C ARG A 5 4.85 -24.14 28.91
N ILE A 6 4.15 -25.27 28.79
CA ILE A 6 3.55 -25.71 27.52
C ILE A 6 2.47 -24.72 27.06
N VAL A 7 1.61 -24.26 27.96
CA VAL A 7 0.57 -23.28 27.64
C VAL A 7 1.16 -21.94 27.21
N LEU A 8 2.19 -21.45 27.91
CA LEU A 8 2.92 -20.22 27.54
C LEU A 8 3.57 -20.33 26.15
N SER A 9 4.18 -21.47 25.83
CA SER A 9 4.79 -21.70 24.52
C SER A 9 3.78 -21.76 23.38
N VAL A 10 2.60 -22.36 23.61
CA VAL A 10 1.54 -22.45 22.58
C VAL A 10 0.89 -21.09 22.31
N VAL A 11 0.71 -20.25 23.34
CA VAL A 11 0.14 -18.90 23.19
C VAL A 11 1.08 -17.99 22.40
N ALA A 12 2.41 -18.09 22.60
CA ALA A 12 3.39 -17.31 21.86
C ALA A 12 3.47 -17.66 20.36
N LEU A 13 3.21 -18.93 20.00
CA LEU A 13 3.22 -19.35 18.59
C LEU A 13 1.95 -18.94 17.83
N LEU A 14 0.81 -18.82 18.51
CA LEU A 14 -0.46 -18.44 17.88
C LEU A 14 -0.57 -16.93 17.60
N SER A 15 0.17 -16.08 18.30
CA SER A 15 0.10 -14.62 18.14
C SER A 15 0.94 -14.05 16.98
N VAL A 16 1.82 -14.84 16.36
CA VAL A 16 2.69 -14.37 15.25
C VAL A 16 1.94 -14.36 13.90
N ALA A 17 0.84 -15.10 13.77
CA ALA A 17 0.14 -15.28 12.49
C ALA A 17 -0.78 -14.13 12.06
N ALA A 18 -0.90 -13.03 12.82
CA ALA A 18 -1.93 -12.01 12.60
C ALA A 18 -1.43 -10.56 12.57
N TYR A 19 -0.16 -10.32 12.26
CA TYR A 19 0.32 -8.97 11.93
C TYR A 19 0.32 -8.77 10.42
N THR A 20 -0.86 -8.60 9.82
CA THR A 20 -0.96 -7.96 8.49
C THR A 20 -0.90 -6.45 8.72
N GLY A 21 0.28 -5.94 9.07
CA GLY A 21 0.59 -4.52 9.06
C GLY A 21 1.12 -4.10 7.70
N ALA A 22 1.09 -2.80 7.40
CA ALA A 22 1.73 -2.20 6.23
C ALA A 22 3.11 -2.85 5.97
N ALA A 23 3.29 -3.39 4.77
CA ALA A 23 4.54 -4.05 4.41
C ALA A 23 5.56 -2.99 3.95
N THR A 24 6.66 -2.82 4.66
CA THR A 24 7.79 -2.01 4.18
C THR A 24 8.72 -2.82 3.27
N SER A 25 8.54 -4.14 3.22
CA SER A 25 9.24 -5.06 2.32
C SER A 25 8.33 -6.22 1.88
N CYS A 26 8.51 -6.67 0.64
CA CYS A 26 7.78 -7.79 0.05
C CYS A 26 8.74 -8.91 -0.34
N GLU A 27 8.30 -10.17 -0.19
CA GLU A 27 9.11 -11.32 -0.55
C GLU A 27 9.38 -11.35 -2.07
N ASN A 28 10.64 -11.55 -2.47
CA ASN A 28 11.09 -11.51 -3.86
C ASN A 28 10.86 -10.15 -4.57
N SER A 29 10.68 -9.08 -3.82
CA SER A 29 10.63 -7.73 -4.38
C SER A 29 11.96 -7.36 -5.02
N THR A 30 11.90 -6.63 -6.13
CA THR A 30 13.05 -5.93 -6.70
C THR A 30 13.18 -4.50 -6.18
N LEU A 31 12.24 -4.06 -5.33
CA LEU A 31 12.23 -2.73 -4.72
C LEU A 31 12.92 -2.77 -3.36
N GLU A 32 13.69 -1.72 -3.08
CA GLU A 32 14.20 -1.47 -1.74
C GLU A 32 13.09 -0.88 -0.84
N GLU A 33 13.18 -1.15 0.46
CA GLU A 33 12.26 -0.58 1.46
C GLU A 33 12.21 0.96 1.38
N SER A 34 13.35 1.60 1.13
CA SER A 34 13.45 3.05 0.96
C SER A 34 12.64 3.56 -0.25
N GLU A 35 12.54 2.78 -1.33
CA GLU A 35 11.75 3.12 -2.51
C GLU A 35 10.26 3.00 -2.24
N VAL A 36 9.85 1.96 -1.50
CA VAL A 36 8.47 1.77 -1.03
C VAL A 36 8.04 2.92 -0.13
N GLU A 37 8.87 3.27 0.86
CA GLU A 37 8.61 4.39 1.76
C GLU A 37 8.51 5.72 1.01
N ALA A 38 9.42 5.97 0.06
CA ALA A 38 9.38 7.16 -0.76
C ALA A 38 8.09 7.25 -1.59
N ALA A 39 7.67 6.15 -2.22
CA ALA A 39 6.42 6.09 -2.99
C ALA A 39 5.19 6.36 -2.12
N LEU A 40 5.09 5.69 -0.96
CA LEU A 40 4.01 5.92 0.00
C LEU A 40 3.97 7.36 0.51
N SER A 41 5.13 7.94 0.80
CA SER A 41 5.24 9.32 1.28
C SER A 41 4.67 10.30 0.26
N VAL A 42 5.09 10.22 -1.00
CA VAL A 42 4.61 11.09 -2.08
C VAL A 42 3.09 10.96 -2.26
N ILE A 43 2.56 9.73 -2.28
CA ILE A 43 1.14 9.48 -2.49
C ILE A 43 0.32 10.03 -1.31
N ASN A 44 0.72 9.72 -0.07
CA ASN A 44 -0.02 10.15 1.10
C ASN A 44 0.09 11.65 1.36
N GLU A 45 1.22 12.29 1.04
CA GLU A 45 1.35 13.75 1.08
C GLU A 45 0.39 14.42 0.09
N ALA A 46 0.34 13.95 -1.16
CA ALA A 46 -0.60 14.48 -2.15
C ALA A 46 -2.07 14.29 -1.71
N ARG A 47 -2.40 13.12 -1.14
CA ARG A 47 -3.73 12.82 -0.59
C ARG A 47 -4.10 13.75 0.57
N SER A 48 -3.12 14.08 1.43
CA SER A 48 -3.28 15.05 2.52
C SER A 48 -3.56 16.45 1.98
N LYS A 49 -2.81 16.91 0.96
CA LYS A 49 -3.05 18.21 0.30
C LYS A 49 -4.45 18.29 -0.31
N VAL A 50 -4.96 17.20 -0.89
CA VAL A 50 -6.34 17.16 -1.39
C VAL A 50 -7.36 17.23 -0.26
N TYR A 51 -7.13 16.51 0.86
CA TYR A 51 -8.01 16.58 2.03
C TYR A 51 -8.12 18.01 2.58
N HIS A 52 -7.00 18.74 2.67
CA HIS A 52 -6.97 20.12 3.12
C HIS A 52 -7.38 21.16 2.06
N GLY A 53 -7.65 20.74 0.82
CA GLY A 53 -7.95 21.65 -0.28
C GLY A 53 -6.77 22.55 -0.63
N GLU A 54 -5.54 22.05 -0.49
CA GLU A 54 -4.29 22.76 -0.76
C GLU A 54 -3.65 22.35 -2.09
N GLN A 55 -4.06 21.20 -2.64
CA GLN A 55 -3.55 20.69 -3.91
C GLN A 55 -3.94 21.61 -5.07
N LEU A 56 -2.96 22.04 -5.87
CA LEU A 56 -3.23 22.84 -7.07
C LEU A 56 -3.87 21.99 -8.18
N ASN A 57 -4.81 22.62 -8.89
CA ASN A 57 -5.55 22.07 -10.02
C ASN A 57 -4.85 22.44 -11.34
N GLY A 58 -3.79 21.70 -11.66
CA GLY A 58 -3.11 21.74 -12.95
C GLY A 58 -2.91 23.16 -13.52
N GLU A 59 -3.29 23.35 -14.78
CA GLU A 59 -3.10 24.60 -15.52
C GLU A 59 -3.92 25.78 -14.98
N SER A 60 -5.03 25.52 -14.27
CA SER A 60 -5.86 26.61 -13.72
C SER A 60 -5.15 27.36 -12.58
N GLY A 61 -4.20 26.71 -11.89
CA GLY A 61 -3.54 27.27 -10.70
C GLY A 61 -4.44 27.44 -9.48
N GLU A 62 -5.75 27.17 -9.60
CA GLU A 62 -6.69 27.13 -8.49
C GLU A 62 -6.41 25.93 -7.59
N LYS A 63 -6.96 25.93 -6.37
CA LYS A 63 -6.88 24.76 -5.49
C LYS A 63 -8.04 23.81 -5.76
N LEU A 64 -7.79 22.50 -5.70
CA LEU A 64 -8.84 21.49 -5.65
C LEU A 64 -9.69 21.70 -4.38
N PRO A 65 -11.00 21.38 -4.44
CA PRO A 65 -11.85 21.46 -3.25
C PRO A 65 -11.36 20.50 -2.17
N ALA A 66 -11.48 20.91 -0.92
CA ALA A 66 -11.20 20.06 0.23
C ALA A 66 -12.09 18.80 0.19
N ALA A 67 -11.47 17.63 0.34
CA ALA A 67 -12.21 16.37 0.34
C ALA A 67 -12.78 16.08 1.73
N ALA A 68 -14.05 15.63 1.79
CA ALA A 68 -14.71 15.28 3.05
C ALA A 68 -14.08 14.09 3.77
N LYS A 69 -13.48 13.15 3.02
CA LYS A 69 -12.78 11.98 3.56
C LYS A 69 -11.74 11.49 2.56
N VAL A 70 -10.50 11.31 3.03
CA VAL A 70 -9.41 10.68 2.28
C VAL A 70 -8.73 9.69 3.22
N THR A 71 -8.50 8.46 2.76
CA THR A 71 -7.79 7.44 3.54
C THR A 71 -6.30 7.48 3.25
N THR A 72 -5.46 7.26 4.25
CA THR A 72 -4.05 6.90 4.04
C THR A 72 -4.00 5.57 3.30
N VAL A 73 -3.05 5.43 2.37
CA VAL A 73 -2.77 4.15 1.70
C VAL A 73 -1.56 3.50 2.33
N GLU A 74 -1.56 2.18 2.33
CA GLU A 74 -0.47 1.32 2.77
C GLU A 74 0.02 0.51 1.57
N TRP A 75 1.23 -0.02 1.68
CA TRP A 75 1.79 -0.89 0.66
C TRP A 75 1.19 -2.29 0.76
N ASP A 76 0.88 -2.88 -0.38
CA ASP A 76 0.30 -4.21 -0.49
C ASP A 76 1.13 -5.03 -1.47
N CYS A 77 1.74 -6.11 -0.97
CA CYS A 77 2.64 -6.95 -1.76
C CYS A 77 1.94 -7.65 -2.93
N SER A 78 0.64 -7.93 -2.83
CA SER A 78 -0.11 -8.49 -3.96
C SER A 78 -0.30 -7.46 -5.07
N LEU A 79 -0.45 -6.18 -4.74
CA LEU A 79 -0.49 -5.11 -5.73
C LEU A 79 0.89 -4.84 -6.34
N GLU A 80 1.95 -4.92 -5.54
CA GLU A 80 3.33 -4.84 -6.04
C GLU A 80 3.62 -5.97 -7.04
N GLU A 81 3.29 -7.22 -6.70
CA GLU A 81 3.52 -8.36 -7.57
C GLU A 81 2.83 -8.17 -8.93
N VAL A 82 1.55 -7.76 -8.92
CA VAL A 82 0.81 -7.46 -10.14
C VAL A 82 1.50 -6.35 -10.93
N ALA A 83 1.94 -5.28 -10.28
CA ALA A 83 2.64 -4.17 -10.95
C ALA A 83 3.99 -4.61 -11.56
N LEU A 84 4.78 -5.40 -10.84
CA LEU A 84 6.06 -5.91 -11.32
C LEU A 84 5.89 -6.90 -12.48
N GLN A 85 4.94 -7.84 -12.38
CA GLN A 85 4.58 -8.74 -13.47
C GLN A 85 4.15 -7.94 -14.71
N ASP A 86 3.40 -6.87 -14.48
CA ASP A 86 2.92 -5.99 -15.51
C ASP A 86 4.10 -5.24 -16.18
N MET A 87 5.09 -4.78 -15.43
CA MET A 87 6.24 -4.05 -15.98
C MET A 87 7.23 -4.87 -16.83
N LYS A 88 7.33 -6.20 -16.62
CA LYS A 88 8.36 -7.07 -17.26
C LYS A 88 8.50 -6.92 -18.78
N ASP A 89 7.40 -6.68 -19.50
CA ASP A 89 7.39 -6.59 -20.97
C ASP A 89 7.09 -5.18 -21.52
N ARG A 90 7.01 -4.17 -20.63
CA ARG A 90 6.41 -2.87 -20.94
C ARG A 90 7.34 -1.68 -21.10
N CYS A 91 8.65 -1.86 -20.92
CA CYS A 91 9.63 -0.84 -21.30
C CYS A 91 9.55 -0.46 -22.81
N ASN A 92 8.85 -1.27 -23.63
CA ASN A 92 8.70 -1.07 -25.08
C ASN A 92 7.24 -0.95 -25.56
N LYS A 93 6.21 -0.90 -24.69
CA LYS A 93 4.77 -0.89 -25.09
C LYS A 93 3.88 0.00 -24.19
N LYS A 94 2.74 0.47 -24.76
CA LYS A 94 1.75 1.38 -24.14
C LYS A 94 1.08 0.82 -22.86
N LYS A 95 0.52 1.75 -22.08
CA LYS A 95 -0.01 1.62 -20.70
C LYS A 95 -0.87 0.37 -20.44
N PRO A 96 -0.84 -0.19 -19.22
CA PRO A 96 -1.63 -1.35 -18.81
C PRO A 96 -3.14 -1.11 -18.75
N ASN A 97 -3.94 -2.16 -18.93
CA ASN A 97 -5.34 -2.20 -18.52
C ASN A 97 -5.44 -2.82 -17.12
N VAL A 98 -5.42 -1.97 -16.08
CA VAL A 98 -5.45 -2.36 -14.66
C VAL A 98 -6.86 -2.83 -14.20
N GLN A 99 -7.89 -2.74 -15.05
CA GLN A 99 -9.29 -2.98 -14.65
C GLN A 99 -9.76 -4.44 -14.70
N ALA A 100 -8.91 -5.41 -15.05
CA ALA A 100 -9.41 -6.77 -15.30
C ALA A 100 -9.63 -7.63 -14.05
N ASN A 101 -9.03 -7.35 -12.88
CA ASN A 101 -9.14 -8.26 -11.72
C ASN A 101 -9.08 -7.63 -10.32
N LEU A 102 -9.18 -6.31 -10.17
CA LEU A 102 -9.30 -5.70 -8.85
C LEU A 102 -10.76 -5.80 -8.38
N THR A 103 -11.11 -6.90 -7.71
CA THR A 103 -12.21 -6.87 -6.74
C THR A 103 -11.84 -5.84 -5.68
N TYR A 104 -12.34 -4.62 -5.85
CA TYR A 104 -12.24 -3.54 -4.88
C TYR A 104 -12.90 -3.98 -3.57
N VAL A 105 -12.12 -4.60 -2.68
CA VAL A 105 -12.55 -4.90 -1.32
C VAL A 105 -12.44 -3.61 -0.53
N ARG A 106 -13.55 -2.86 -0.49
CA ARG A 106 -13.73 -1.77 0.44
C ARG A 106 -13.78 -2.37 1.86
N ARG A 107 -12.64 -2.55 2.52
CA ARG A 107 -12.66 -2.85 3.97
C ARG A 107 -13.28 -1.63 4.66
N ARG A 108 -14.48 -1.82 5.20
CA ARG A 108 -15.23 -0.82 5.97
C ARG A 108 -14.73 -0.80 7.40
#